data_AF-A0A183F3X7-F1
#
_entry.id   AF-A0A183F3X7-F1
#
_cell.length_a   1.000
_cell.length_b   1.000
_cell.length_c   1.000
_cell.angle_alpha   90.00
_cell.angle_beta   90.00
_cell.angle_gamma   90.00
#
_symmetry.space_group_name_H-M   'P 1'
#
loop_
_entity.id
_entity.type
_entity.pdbx_description
1 polymer ?
#
loop_
_entity_poly.entity_id
_entity_poly.type
_entity_poly.pdbx_seq_one_letter_code
_entity_poly.pdbx_strand_id
1 'polypeptide(L)'
;LFRIHAETSTSPPFACLNDLRGPYCSTLNRVFDGQHIKKGVNLVSLNGTTGDVESTASFDVTASDGDLINWLRFVLCSSMGWLPHEQRSLVFRSLPSSSIIMGVSFGDVAERVSADARAALSSFGAVRIADWRGSSSYAILGQHGLQEHAHELRLKRHCALDEISMYFFTGEHKDDWPRLCVGGRMVFDKGLNGAGRGLNLASIEPKTGRVSAVAHFDTYQDESTALEEWLENVPLGDVMAVVSFDEASNM
;
A
#
# COMPACT_ATOMS: atom_id res chain seq x y z
N LEU A 1 -17.70 3.42 0.44
CA LEU A 1 -16.30 3.93 0.56
C LEU A 1 -15.48 2.85 1.24
N PHE A 2 -14.29 2.53 0.73
CA PHE A 2 -13.45 1.45 1.25
C PHE A 2 -12.11 2.01 1.73
N ARG A 3 -11.56 1.49 2.81
CA ARG A 3 -10.19 1.76 3.26
C ARG A 3 -9.46 0.45 3.46
N ILE A 4 -8.34 0.29 2.78
CA ILE A 4 -7.46 -0.88 2.92
C ILE A 4 -6.13 -0.39 3.48
N HIS A 5 -5.64 -1.05 4.51
CA HIS A 5 -4.36 -0.78 5.15
C HIS A 5 -3.54 -2.07 5.15
N ALA A 6 -2.43 -2.08 4.42
CA ALA A 6 -1.50 -3.19 4.46
C ALA A 6 -0.63 -3.14 5.73
N GLU A 7 0.03 -4.25 6.05
CA GLU A 7 0.86 -4.38 7.25
C GLU A 7 1.93 -3.28 7.33
N THR A 8 2.18 -2.79 8.55
CA THR A 8 3.34 -1.96 8.90
C THR A 8 4.10 -2.59 10.06
N SER A 9 5.28 -2.06 10.40
CA SER A 9 6.07 -2.49 11.55
C SER A 9 5.36 -2.32 12.90
N THR A 10 4.34 -1.47 12.97
CA THR A 10 3.62 -1.14 14.23
C THR A 10 2.15 -1.52 14.20
N SER A 11 1.63 -2.03 13.08
CA SER A 11 0.21 -2.38 12.95
C SER A 11 -0.02 -3.57 12.00
N PRO A 12 -0.84 -4.56 12.39
CA PRO A 12 -1.31 -5.58 11.45
C PRO A 12 -2.16 -4.93 10.35
N PRO A 13 -2.31 -5.59 9.19
CA PRO A 13 -3.16 -5.08 8.13
C PRO A 13 -4.64 -5.03 8.58
N PHE A 14 -5.45 -4.21 7.94
CA PHE A 14 -6.89 -4.16 8.16
C PHE A 14 -7.61 -3.61 6.93
N ALA A 15 -8.91 -3.89 6.81
CA ALA A 15 -9.75 -3.20 5.84
C ALA A 15 -11.14 -2.93 6.37
N CYS A 16 -11.75 -1.90 5.81
CA CYS A 16 -12.97 -1.30 6.33
C CYS A 16 -13.93 -0.94 5.21
N LEU A 17 -15.20 -1.20 5.49
CA LEU A 17 -16.30 -0.96 4.58
C LEU A 17 -17.20 0.15 5.12
N ASN A 18 -17.47 1.14 4.27
CA ASN A 18 -18.38 2.26 4.54
C ASN A 18 -18.04 3.10 5.78
N ASP A 19 -16.76 3.16 6.14
CA ASP A 19 -16.30 3.96 7.26
C ASP A 19 -16.01 5.41 6.84
N LEU A 20 -17.01 6.27 6.98
CA LEU A 20 -16.96 7.70 6.66
C LEU A 20 -16.55 8.58 7.86
N ARG A 21 -16.26 8.00 9.03
CA ARG A 21 -16.00 8.77 10.26
C ARG A 21 -14.50 8.82 10.62
N GLY A 22 -13.80 9.81 10.06
CA GLY A 22 -12.47 10.23 10.53
C GLY A 22 -11.26 9.46 9.98
N PRO A 23 -10.03 9.80 10.43
CA PRO A 23 -8.79 9.19 9.93
C PRO A 23 -8.56 7.76 10.43
N TYR A 24 -9.40 7.25 11.34
CA TYR A 24 -9.27 5.93 11.96
C TYR A 24 -10.43 5.04 11.56
N CYS A 25 -10.13 3.76 11.28
CA CYS A 25 -11.19 2.80 11.04
C CYS A 25 -11.79 2.32 12.38
N SER A 26 -13.08 2.55 12.57
CA SER A 26 -13.87 2.05 13.69
C SER A 26 -13.84 0.53 13.71
N THR A 27 -13.57 -0.07 14.86
CA THR A 27 -13.56 -1.52 15.05
C THR A 27 -14.87 -2.18 14.65
N LEU A 28 -15.99 -1.44 14.69
CA LEU A 28 -17.32 -1.89 14.27
C LEU A 28 -17.47 -2.05 12.74
N ASN A 29 -16.62 -1.39 11.95
CA ASN A 29 -16.66 -1.40 10.48
C ASN A 29 -15.46 -2.16 9.88
N ARG A 30 -14.68 -2.86 10.71
CA ARG A 30 -13.56 -3.68 10.26
C ARG A 30 -14.07 -4.98 9.68
N VAL A 31 -13.58 -5.28 8.48
CA VAL A 31 -13.89 -6.51 7.76
C VAL A 31 -12.88 -7.62 8.10
N PHE A 32 -11.67 -7.22 8.51
CA PHE A 32 -10.67 -8.05 9.17
C PHE A 32 -9.80 -7.18 10.10
N ASP A 33 -9.44 -7.71 11.27
CA ASP A 33 -8.58 -7.06 12.26
C ASP A 33 -7.65 -8.04 12.99
N GLY A 34 -6.72 -7.49 13.78
CA GLY A 34 -5.59 -8.20 14.38
C GLY A 34 -5.91 -9.39 15.29
N GLN A 35 -7.17 -9.69 15.62
CA GLN A 35 -7.55 -10.93 16.33
C GLN A 35 -7.84 -12.12 15.41
N HIS A 36 -8.08 -11.89 14.11
CA HIS A 36 -8.47 -12.94 13.15
C HIS A 36 -7.61 -12.99 11.88
N ILE A 37 -6.52 -12.22 11.85
CA ILE A 37 -5.54 -12.21 10.76
C ILE A 37 -4.45 -13.24 10.99
N LYS A 38 -4.06 -13.95 9.93
CA LYS A 38 -2.93 -14.90 9.94
C LYS A 38 -1.82 -14.39 9.03
N LYS A 39 -0.59 -14.82 9.31
CA LYS A 39 0.52 -14.68 8.34
C LYS A 39 0.07 -15.31 7.03
N GLY A 40 0.37 -14.67 5.91
CA GLY A 40 -0.08 -15.06 4.58
C GLY A 40 -1.05 -14.07 3.96
N VAL A 41 -2.10 -14.56 3.29
CA VAL A 41 -3.07 -13.75 2.54
C VAL A 41 -4.39 -13.71 3.30
N ASN A 42 -4.92 -12.51 3.55
CA ASN A 42 -6.18 -12.30 4.25
C ASN A 42 -7.16 -11.63 3.28
N LEU A 43 -8.33 -12.21 3.09
CA LEU A 43 -9.30 -11.84 2.06
C LEU A 43 -10.71 -11.71 2.62
N VAL A 44 -11.48 -10.81 2.02
CA VAL A 44 -12.94 -10.75 2.11
C VAL A 44 -13.54 -10.79 0.71
N SER A 45 -14.65 -11.51 0.56
CA SER A 45 -15.55 -11.39 -0.59
C SER A 45 -16.77 -10.53 -0.23
N LEU A 46 -17.13 -9.62 -1.11
CA LEU A 46 -18.32 -8.79 -1.01
C LEU A 46 -19.26 -9.09 -2.17
N ASN A 47 -20.57 -8.98 -1.91
CA ASN A 47 -21.57 -8.98 -2.96
C ASN A 47 -21.36 -7.77 -3.87
N GLY A 48 -21.23 -7.99 -5.18
CA GLY A 48 -20.97 -6.92 -6.15
C GLY A 48 -22.07 -5.87 -6.28
N THR A 49 -23.29 -6.20 -5.88
CA THR A 49 -24.45 -5.33 -6.03
C THR A 49 -24.75 -4.57 -4.74
N THR A 50 -24.74 -5.26 -3.60
CA THR A 50 -25.10 -4.65 -2.30
C THR A 50 -23.89 -4.16 -1.52
N GLY A 51 -22.70 -4.71 -1.80
CA GLY A 51 -21.49 -4.48 -1.02
C GLY A 51 -21.45 -5.25 0.31
N ASP A 52 -22.43 -6.12 0.58
CA ASP A 52 -22.48 -6.91 1.81
C ASP A 52 -21.32 -7.92 1.88
N VAL A 53 -20.79 -8.14 3.08
CA VAL A 53 -19.76 -9.16 3.32
C VAL A 53 -20.37 -10.56 3.13
N GLU A 54 -19.87 -11.30 2.14
CA GLU A 54 -20.29 -12.67 1.86
C GLU A 54 -19.41 -13.69 2.60
N SER A 55 -18.10 -13.45 2.67
CA SER A 55 -17.17 -14.30 3.42
C SER A 55 -15.85 -13.60 3.74
N THR A 56 -15.22 -13.99 4.85
CA THR A 56 -13.87 -13.55 5.25
C THR A 56 -13.00 -14.78 5.52
N ALA A 57 -11.76 -14.78 5.06
CA ALA A 57 -10.84 -15.88 5.26
C ALA A 57 -9.37 -15.43 5.33
N SER A 58 -8.58 -16.18 6.09
CA SER A 58 -7.15 -15.92 6.33
C SER A 58 -6.36 -17.19 6.01
N PHE A 59 -5.45 -17.11 5.05
CA PHE A 59 -4.71 -18.24 4.48
C PHE A 59 -3.22 -18.13 4.80
N ASP A 60 -2.71 -19.11 5.54
CA ASP A 60 -1.28 -19.24 5.75
C ASP A 60 -0.60 -19.91 4.54
N VAL A 61 -0.34 -19.07 3.54
CA VAL A 61 0.33 -19.50 2.31
C VAL A 61 1.78 -19.92 2.54
N THR A 62 2.37 -19.67 3.72
CA THR A 62 3.72 -20.17 4.02
C THR A 62 3.74 -21.68 4.21
N ALA A 63 2.61 -22.27 4.64
CA ALA A 63 2.41 -23.71 4.75
C ALA A 63 1.88 -24.31 3.43
N SER A 64 0.82 -23.73 2.86
CA SER A 64 0.22 -24.14 1.58
C SER A 64 -0.73 -23.06 1.07
N ASP A 65 -0.79 -22.86 -0.24
CA ASP A 65 -1.76 -21.97 -0.89
C ASP A 65 -2.96 -22.70 -1.50
N GLY A 66 -3.07 -24.02 -1.31
CA GLY A 66 -4.19 -24.82 -1.80
C GLY A 66 -5.55 -24.34 -1.28
N ASP A 67 -5.64 -23.99 0.00
CA ASP A 67 -6.87 -23.48 0.60
C ASP A 67 -7.25 -22.09 0.05
N LEU A 68 -6.24 -21.25 -0.26
CA LEU A 68 -6.44 -19.96 -0.92
C LEU A 68 -6.99 -20.17 -2.34
N ILE A 69 -6.36 -21.04 -3.12
CA ILE A 69 -6.79 -21.38 -4.48
C ILE A 69 -8.22 -21.90 -4.48
N ASN A 70 -8.51 -22.83 -3.56
CA ASN A 70 -9.83 -23.42 -3.41
C ASN A 70 -10.85 -22.34 -3.06
N TRP A 71 -10.56 -21.44 -2.12
CA TRP A 71 -11.47 -20.37 -1.75
C TRP A 71 -11.74 -19.37 -2.89
N LEU A 72 -10.72 -19.00 -3.66
CA LEU A 72 -10.85 -18.09 -4.81
C LEU A 72 -11.66 -18.70 -5.95
N ARG A 73 -11.50 -20.01 -6.18
CA ARG A 73 -12.25 -20.76 -7.19
C ARG A 73 -13.63 -21.18 -6.70
N PHE A 74 -13.78 -21.40 -5.39
CA PHE A 74 -14.95 -21.98 -4.73
C PHE A 74 -15.12 -21.46 -3.30
N VAL A 75 -16.22 -20.78 -3.01
CA VAL A 75 -16.63 -20.44 -1.64
C VAL A 75 -17.48 -21.56 -1.06
N LEU A 76 -17.25 -21.87 0.22
CA LEU A 76 -18.12 -22.74 1.00
C LEU A 76 -19.45 -22.03 1.25
N CYS A 77 -20.51 -22.53 0.63
CA CYS A 77 -21.86 -22.08 0.96
C CYS A 77 -22.32 -22.80 2.23
N SER A 78 -22.55 -22.06 3.32
CA SER A 78 -23.19 -22.58 4.53
C SER A 78 -24.70 -22.82 4.36
N SER A 79 -25.19 -23.13 3.15
CA SER A 79 -26.63 -23.17 2.79
C SER A 79 -27.43 -24.30 3.45
N MET A 80 -26.96 -24.87 4.56
CA MET A 80 -27.66 -25.83 5.40
C MET A 80 -27.50 -25.46 6.89
N GLY A 81 -27.80 -24.20 7.23
CA GLY A 81 -27.71 -23.65 8.60
C GLY A 81 -28.64 -24.26 9.66
N TRP A 82 -29.33 -25.38 9.38
CA TRP A 82 -30.27 -26.02 10.31
C TRP A 82 -30.18 -27.56 10.38
N LEU A 83 -29.18 -28.19 9.75
CA LEU A 83 -29.04 -29.65 9.77
C LEU A 83 -28.07 -30.13 10.87
N PRO A 84 -28.37 -31.25 11.56
CA PRO A 84 -27.47 -31.86 12.55
C PRO A 84 -26.08 -32.14 11.98
N HIS A 85 -25.06 -32.08 12.84
CA HIS A 85 -23.63 -32.09 12.51
C HIS A 85 -23.19 -33.24 11.58
N GLU A 86 -23.87 -34.39 11.60
CA GLU A 86 -23.54 -35.56 10.78
C GLU A 86 -24.07 -35.50 9.33
N GLN A 87 -24.86 -34.50 8.93
CA GLN A 87 -25.41 -34.36 7.57
C GLN A 87 -24.96 -33.09 6.81
N ARG A 88 -23.89 -32.43 7.25
CA ARG A 88 -23.31 -31.30 6.52
C ARG A 88 -22.52 -31.78 5.30
N SER A 89 -23.14 -31.77 4.11
CA SER A 89 -22.39 -31.81 2.85
C SER A 89 -21.85 -30.41 2.54
N LEU A 90 -20.54 -30.29 2.34
CA LEU A 90 -19.92 -29.03 1.90
C LEU A 90 -20.33 -28.78 0.45
N VAL A 91 -21.14 -27.74 0.22
CA VAL A 91 -21.47 -27.29 -1.14
C VAL A 91 -20.49 -26.19 -1.52
N PHE A 92 -19.63 -26.49 -2.48
CA PHE A 92 -18.74 -25.54 -3.11
C PHE A 92 -19.49 -24.81 -4.23
N ARG A 93 -19.48 -23.48 -4.21
CA ARG A 93 -19.97 -22.65 -5.32
C ARG A 93 -18.86 -21.69 -5.74
N SER A 94 -18.69 -21.47 -7.04
CA SER A 94 -17.82 -20.40 -7.51
C SER A 94 -18.35 -19.04 -7.06
N LEU A 95 -17.45 -18.10 -6.79
CA LEU A 95 -17.84 -16.71 -6.58
C LEU A 95 -18.63 -16.20 -7.80
N PRO A 96 -19.80 -15.56 -7.61
CA PRO A 96 -20.49 -14.85 -8.68
C PRO A 96 -19.55 -13.97 -9.51
N SER A 97 -19.79 -13.83 -10.81
CA SER A 97 -19.02 -12.90 -11.68
C SER A 97 -19.19 -11.42 -11.33
N SER A 98 -19.98 -11.07 -10.31
CA SER A 98 -20.02 -9.71 -9.77
C SER A 98 -19.30 -9.59 -8.44
N SER A 99 -18.85 -10.69 -7.82
CA SER A 99 -18.24 -10.64 -6.49
C SER A 99 -16.95 -9.83 -6.50
N ILE A 100 -16.83 -8.97 -5.50
CA ILE A 100 -15.64 -8.15 -5.25
C ILE A 100 -14.80 -8.89 -4.22
N ILE A 101 -13.50 -8.98 -4.44
CA ILE A 101 -12.54 -9.41 -3.43
C ILE A 101 -11.70 -8.23 -2.96
N MET A 102 -11.42 -8.22 -1.67
CA MET A 102 -10.49 -7.29 -1.06
C MET A 102 -9.53 -8.08 -0.18
N GLY A 103 -8.24 -7.84 -0.36
CA GLY A 103 -7.22 -8.62 0.32
C GLY A 103 -5.95 -7.86 0.66
N VAL A 104 -5.25 -8.38 1.66
CA VAL A 104 -4.00 -7.86 2.19
C VAL A 104 -3.04 -9.00 2.51
N SER A 105 -1.75 -8.80 2.27
CA SER A 105 -0.70 -9.69 2.74
C SER A 105 -0.29 -9.35 4.17
N PHE A 106 0.12 -10.37 4.93
CA PHE A 106 0.75 -10.25 6.24
C PHE A 106 2.00 -11.14 6.29
N GLY A 107 3.18 -10.55 6.46
CA GLY A 107 4.47 -11.22 6.37
C GLY A 107 4.97 -11.43 4.94
N ASP A 108 5.94 -12.35 4.77
CA ASP A 108 6.55 -12.63 3.46
C ASP A 108 5.74 -13.64 2.65
N VAL A 109 4.95 -13.12 1.71
CA VAL A 109 3.94 -13.88 0.97
C VAL A 109 4.43 -14.24 -0.44
N ALA A 110 5.18 -13.35 -1.08
CA ALA A 110 5.43 -13.43 -2.51
C ALA A 110 6.17 -14.71 -2.94
N GLU A 111 7.10 -15.21 -2.13
CA GLU A 111 7.86 -16.43 -2.45
C GLU A 111 7.04 -17.71 -2.26
N ARG A 112 5.84 -17.61 -1.68
CA ARG A 112 5.01 -18.76 -1.28
C ARG A 112 3.70 -18.88 -2.04
N VAL A 113 3.29 -17.85 -2.78
CA VAL A 113 2.12 -17.90 -3.67
C VAL A 113 2.52 -18.52 -5.01
N SER A 114 1.97 -19.70 -5.32
CA SER A 114 2.20 -20.46 -6.54
C SER A 114 1.65 -19.77 -7.79
N ALA A 115 2.05 -20.27 -8.96
CA ALA A 115 1.49 -19.82 -10.25
C ALA A 115 -0.03 -19.99 -10.31
N ASP A 116 -0.58 -21.05 -9.70
CA ASP A 116 -2.02 -21.33 -9.69
C ASP A 116 -2.81 -20.35 -8.84
N ALA A 117 -2.28 -19.98 -7.67
CA ALA A 117 -2.86 -18.94 -6.83
C ALA A 117 -2.77 -17.57 -7.51
N ARG A 118 -1.67 -17.28 -8.19
CA ARG A 118 -1.52 -16.05 -8.99
C ARG A 118 -2.53 -16.00 -10.14
N ALA A 119 -2.72 -17.11 -10.85
CA ALA A 119 -3.73 -17.23 -11.90
C ALA A 119 -5.16 -17.08 -11.34
N ALA A 120 -5.44 -17.66 -10.17
CA ALA A 120 -6.72 -17.52 -9.49
C ALA A 120 -6.99 -16.08 -9.05
N LEU A 121 -5.98 -15.32 -8.63
CA LEU A 121 -6.14 -13.88 -8.33
C LEU A 121 -6.23 -13.03 -9.61
N SER A 122 -5.59 -13.46 -10.69
CA SER A 122 -5.66 -12.79 -12.00
C SER A 122 -7.07 -12.81 -12.58
N SER A 123 -7.91 -13.82 -12.27
CA SER A 123 -9.33 -13.84 -12.67
C SER A 123 -10.19 -12.76 -11.98
N PHE A 124 -9.63 -12.05 -11.00
CA PHE A 124 -10.23 -10.88 -10.37
C PHE A 124 -9.60 -9.56 -10.85
N GLY A 125 -8.78 -9.61 -11.90
CA GLY A 125 -8.12 -8.45 -12.51
C GLY A 125 -6.72 -8.14 -11.95
N ALA A 126 -6.17 -8.95 -11.03
CA ALA A 126 -4.86 -8.71 -10.44
C ALA A 126 -3.72 -9.08 -11.41
N VAL A 127 -3.27 -8.13 -12.22
CA VAL A 127 -2.24 -8.33 -13.25
C VAL A 127 -0.82 -8.13 -12.72
N ARG A 128 -0.63 -7.26 -11.72
CA ARG A 128 0.68 -6.98 -11.10
C ARG A 128 1.08 -8.08 -10.13
N ILE A 129 0.21 -9.08 -9.91
CA ILE A 129 0.51 -10.22 -9.07
C ILE A 129 1.68 -11.05 -9.59
N ALA A 130 1.93 -11.08 -10.90
CA ALA A 130 3.13 -11.71 -11.47
C ALA A 130 4.44 -11.06 -10.97
N ASP A 131 4.38 -9.78 -10.61
CA ASP A 131 5.52 -8.99 -10.11
C ASP A 131 5.67 -9.05 -8.60
N TRP A 132 4.89 -9.87 -7.89
CA TRP A 132 5.12 -10.06 -6.46
C TRP A 132 6.50 -10.67 -6.23
N ARG A 133 7.27 -10.03 -5.35
CA ARG A 133 8.63 -10.37 -4.93
C ARG A 133 8.69 -10.28 -3.41
N GLY A 134 9.61 -11.03 -2.81
CA GLY A 134 9.79 -11.03 -1.35
C GLY A 134 9.94 -9.62 -0.80
N SER A 135 9.66 -9.47 0.50
CA SER A 135 9.84 -8.20 1.23
C SER A 135 8.91 -7.03 0.88
N SER A 136 7.84 -7.23 0.11
CA SER A 136 6.82 -6.17 -0.12
C SER A 136 5.50 -6.55 0.55
N SER A 137 4.72 -5.56 0.98
CA SER A 137 3.33 -5.76 1.41
C SER A 137 2.39 -5.48 0.25
N TYR A 138 1.33 -6.27 0.13
CA TYR A 138 0.41 -6.24 -0.99
C TYR A 138 -1.01 -6.03 -0.52
N ALA A 139 -1.75 -5.23 -1.28
CA ALA A 139 -3.20 -5.12 -1.17
C ALA A 139 -3.85 -5.20 -2.54
N ILE A 140 -4.99 -5.87 -2.62
CA ILE A 140 -5.78 -6.05 -3.84
C ILE A 140 -7.22 -5.64 -3.54
N LEU A 141 -7.81 -4.90 -4.48
CA LEU A 141 -9.26 -4.75 -4.63
C LEU A 141 -9.60 -5.11 -6.08
N GLY A 142 -10.25 -6.26 -6.27
CA GLY A 142 -10.59 -6.79 -7.59
C GLY A 142 -12.02 -7.29 -7.63
N GLN A 143 -12.55 -7.56 -8.82
CA GLN A 143 -13.85 -8.20 -8.98
C GLN A 143 -13.74 -9.31 -10.01
N HIS A 144 -14.46 -10.41 -9.74
CA HIS A 144 -14.43 -11.59 -10.59
C HIS A 144 -14.95 -11.24 -11.98
N GLY A 145 -14.27 -11.64 -13.05
CA GLY A 145 -14.78 -11.46 -14.42
C GLY A 145 -14.80 -10.01 -14.94
N LEU A 146 -14.17 -9.07 -14.24
CA LEU A 146 -13.89 -7.74 -14.78
C LEU A 146 -13.01 -7.83 -16.03
N GLN A 147 -13.32 -7.01 -17.04
CA GLN A 147 -12.46 -6.81 -18.22
C GLN A 147 -11.34 -5.80 -17.95
N GLU A 148 -11.46 -4.99 -16.88
CA GLU A 148 -10.48 -3.99 -16.45
C GLU A 148 -9.59 -4.50 -15.31
N HIS A 149 -8.46 -3.81 -15.09
CA HIS A 149 -7.47 -4.17 -14.08
C HIS A 149 -7.96 -3.91 -12.66
N ALA A 150 -7.64 -4.81 -11.73
CA ALA A 150 -7.85 -4.61 -10.30
C ALA A 150 -7.02 -3.43 -9.77
N HIS A 151 -7.48 -2.82 -8.69
CA HIS A 151 -6.66 -1.87 -7.94
C HIS A 151 -5.66 -2.63 -7.06
N GLU A 152 -4.40 -2.62 -7.47
CA GLU A 152 -3.30 -3.31 -6.80
C GLU A 152 -2.29 -2.33 -6.19
N LEU A 153 -2.10 -2.41 -4.87
CA LEU A 153 -1.09 -1.65 -4.14
C LEU A 153 0.06 -2.58 -3.73
N ARG A 154 1.27 -2.23 -4.16
CA ARG A 154 2.52 -2.83 -3.67
C ARG A 154 3.24 -1.80 -2.80
N LEU A 155 3.32 -2.07 -1.50
CA LEU A 155 4.18 -1.33 -0.59
C LEU A 155 5.58 -1.97 -0.62
N LYS A 156 6.61 -1.20 -0.96
CA LYS A 156 8.00 -1.65 -0.80
C LYS A 156 8.31 -1.85 0.70
N ARG A 157 9.24 -2.77 1.01
CA ARG A 157 9.72 -3.07 2.37
C ARG A 157 9.87 -1.80 3.19
N HIS A 158 9.38 -1.79 4.44
CA HIS A 158 9.73 -0.70 5.35
C HIS A 158 11.24 -0.76 5.62
N CYS A 159 11.80 0.44 5.69
CA CYS A 159 13.15 0.69 6.17
C CYS A 159 13.38 -0.02 7.52
N ALA A 160 14.58 -0.58 7.75
CA ALA A 160 15.00 -1.03 9.07
C ALA A 160 14.93 0.13 10.10
N LEU A 161 14.99 -0.17 11.41
CA LEU A 161 14.87 0.86 12.46
C LEU A 161 15.93 1.98 12.36
N ASP A 162 17.03 1.71 11.67
CA ASP A 162 18.16 2.60 11.39
C ASP A 162 18.17 3.16 9.96
N GLU A 163 17.14 2.90 9.17
CA GLU A 163 16.98 3.41 7.81
C GLU A 163 15.88 4.47 7.75
N ILE A 164 16.09 5.51 6.94
CA ILE A 164 15.12 6.59 6.74
C ILE A 164 14.41 6.39 5.41
N SER A 165 13.08 6.21 5.43
CA SER A 165 12.31 6.13 4.19
C SER A 165 12.20 7.49 3.52
N MET A 166 12.51 7.53 2.23
CA MET A 166 12.39 8.75 1.44
C MET A 166 11.69 8.47 0.12
N TYR A 167 10.87 9.42 -0.32
CA TYR A 167 10.26 9.43 -1.64
C TYR A 167 10.59 10.75 -2.33
N PHE A 168 11.12 10.65 -3.54
CA PHE A 168 11.51 11.77 -4.38
C PHE A 168 10.64 11.77 -5.64
N PHE A 169 10.16 12.94 -6.02
CA PHE A 169 9.42 13.16 -7.25
C PHE A 169 9.75 14.55 -7.78
N THR A 170 10.39 14.60 -8.95
CA THR A 170 10.88 15.84 -9.58
C THR A 170 9.89 16.43 -10.60
N GLY A 171 8.71 15.82 -10.75
CA GLY A 171 7.74 16.16 -11.79
C GLY A 171 7.98 15.42 -13.11
N GLU A 172 6.92 15.16 -13.87
CA GLU A 172 6.98 14.65 -15.25
C GLU A 172 6.63 15.76 -16.26
N HIS A 173 5.82 16.73 -15.82
CA HIS A 173 5.41 17.90 -16.58
C HIS A 173 5.59 19.20 -15.77
N LYS A 174 5.59 20.35 -16.45
CA LYS A 174 5.74 21.69 -15.85
C LYS A 174 4.74 22.03 -14.75
N ASP A 175 3.61 21.33 -14.68
CA ASP A 175 2.56 21.53 -13.68
C ASP A 175 2.69 20.57 -12.47
N ASP A 176 3.65 19.64 -12.52
CA ASP A 176 3.91 18.65 -11.49
C ASP A 176 4.96 19.15 -10.49
N TRP A 177 4.48 19.79 -9.42
CA TRP A 177 5.32 20.32 -8.36
C TRP A 177 6.23 19.25 -7.72
N PRO A 178 7.41 19.63 -7.23
CA PRO A 178 8.34 18.68 -6.65
C PRO A 178 7.76 18.14 -5.35
N ARG A 179 7.91 16.83 -5.14
CA ARG A 179 7.52 16.20 -3.89
C ARG A 179 8.70 15.48 -3.25
N LEU A 180 8.88 15.75 -1.96
CA LEU A 180 9.81 15.05 -1.10
C LEU A 180 9.04 14.60 0.13
N CYS A 181 9.10 13.31 0.44
CA CYS A 181 8.57 12.76 1.68
C CYS A 181 9.70 12.06 2.43
N VAL A 182 9.83 12.33 3.73
CA VAL A 182 10.87 11.78 4.61
C VAL A 182 10.19 11.17 5.83
N GLY A 183 10.40 9.87 6.08
CA GLY A 183 9.79 9.16 7.22
C GLY A 183 8.26 9.20 7.21
N GLY A 184 7.64 9.24 6.02
CA GLY A 184 6.19 9.37 5.86
C GLY A 184 5.63 10.79 6.06
N ARG A 185 6.49 11.81 6.24
CA ARG A 185 6.09 13.22 6.34
C ARG A 185 6.39 13.95 5.04
N MET A 186 5.40 14.64 4.48
CA MET A 186 5.61 15.48 3.31
C MET A 186 6.45 16.71 3.69
N VAL A 187 7.54 16.91 2.97
CA VAL A 187 8.52 17.99 3.17
C VAL A 187 8.39 19.02 2.05
N PHE A 188 8.23 18.58 0.80
CA PHE A 188 7.96 19.46 -0.33
C PHE A 188 6.72 18.99 -1.07
N ASP A 189 5.88 19.95 -1.45
CA ASP A 189 4.69 19.80 -2.30
C ASP A 189 4.27 21.21 -2.76
N LYS A 190 3.27 21.31 -3.64
CA LYS A 190 2.69 22.58 -4.07
C LYS A 190 2.23 23.42 -2.88
N GLY A 191 2.87 24.56 -2.68
CA GLY A 191 2.56 25.50 -1.59
C GLY A 191 3.07 25.06 -0.21
N LEU A 192 3.93 24.04 -0.13
CA LEU A 192 4.53 23.57 1.12
C LEU A 192 6.02 23.92 1.15
N ASN A 193 6.46 24.53 2.27
CA ASN A 193 7.87 24.89 2.54
C ASN A 193 8.56 25.68 1.42
N GLY A 194 7.80 26.49 0.68
CA GLY A 194 8.32 27.31 -0.42
C GLY A 194 8.82 26.49 -1.61
N ALA A 195 8.41 25.23 -1.76
CA ALA A 195 8.85 24.39 -2.86
C ALA A 195 8.59 25.06 -4.22
N GLY A 196 9.58 25.11 -5.10
CA GLY A 196 9.53 25.87 -6.34
C GLY A 196 10.62 25.49 -7.35
N ARG A 197 10.71 26.22 -8.47
CA ARG A 197 11.66 25.97 -9.57
C ARG A 197 13.10 26.04 -9.05
N GLY A 198 13.98 25.20 -9.57
CA GLY A 198 15.38 25.13 -9.13
C GLY A 198 15.56 23.99 -8.14
N LEU A 199 16.30 24.24 -7.05
CA LEU A 199 16.68 23.22 -6.07
C LEU A 199 15.88 23.38 -4.77
N ASN A 200 15.31 22.27 -4.29
CA ASN A 200 14.61 22.19 -3.02
C ASN A 200 15.36 21.19 -2.13
N LEU A 201 15.87 21.65 -0.98
CA LEU A 201 16.79 20.91 -0.14
C LEU A 201 16.24 20.70 1.26
N ALA A 202 16.45 19.51 1.81
CA ALA A 202 16.14 19.18 3.21
C ALA A 202 17.38 18.60 3.89
N SER A 203 17.70 19.11 5.08
CA SER A 203 18.70 18.52 5.99
C SER A 203 17.99 17.59 6.96
N ILE A 204 18.54 16.40 7.19
CA ILE A 204 17.87 15.31 7.92
C ILE A 204 18.86 14.71 8.93
N GLU A 205 18.46 14.70 10.21
CA GLU A 205 19.25 14.06 11.26
C GLU A 205 19.20 12.52 11.07
N PRO A 206 20.34 11.84 10.83
CA PRO A 206 20.36 10.44 10.40
C PRO A 206 19.84 9.47 11.45
N LYS A 207 19.96 9.81 12.74
CA LYS A 207 19.55 8.90 13.84
C LYS A 207 18.05 8.88 14.09
N THR A 208 17.35 9.97 13.78
CA THR A 208 15.93 10.14 14.11
C THR A 208 15.05 10.25 12.87
N GLY A 209 15.65 10.49 11.69
CA GLY A 209 14.91 10.82 10.47
C GLY A 209 14.21 12.19 10.53
N ARG A 210 14.54 13.02 11.53
CA ARG A 210 13.95 14.35 11.70
C ARG A 210 14.55 15.32 10.69
N VAL A 211 13.68 15.97 9.92
CA VAL A 211 14.04 17.10 9.07
C VAL A 211 14.45 18.27 9.96
N SER A 212 15.71 18.69 9.86
CA SER A 212 16.33 19.74 10.68
C SER A 212 16.25 21.12 10.03
N ALA A 213 16.27 21.17 8.70
CA ALA A 213 16.11 22.40 7.91
C ALA A 213 15.55 22.07 6.53
N VAL A 214 14.89 23.06 5.92
CA VAL A 214 14.45 23.04 4.51
C VAL A 214 14.80 24.36 3.85
N ALA A 215 15.09 24.33 2.56
CA ALA A 215 15.34 25.52 1.76
C ALA A 215 14.96 25.29 0.29
N HIS A 216 14.70 26.38 -0.41
CA HIS A 216 14.45 26.44 -1.85
C HIS A 216 15.33 27.53 -2.45
N PHE A 217 15.95 27.24 -3.60
CA PHE A 217 16.79 28.16 -4.35
C PHE A 217 16.49 28.07 -5.85
N ASP A 218 16.03 29.17 -6.43
CA ASP A 218 15.80 29.29 -7.87
C ASP A 218 17.12 29.58 -8.60
N THR A 219 18.02 28.60 -8.61
CA THR A 219 19.34 28.66 -9.26
C THR A 219 19.29 28.77 -10.79
N TYR A 220 18.08 28.81 -11.38
CA TYR A 220 17.87 29.19 -12.76
C TYR A 220 17.75 30.72 -12.94
N GLN A 221 17.25 31.45 -11.94
CA GLN A 221 17.14 32.91 -11.97
C GLN A 221 18.16 33.64 -11.11
N ASP A 222 18.54 33.03 -10.00
CA ASP A 222 19.34 33.66 -8.95
C ASP A 222 20.77 33.11 -8.91
N GLU A 223 21.69 33.91 -8.36
CA GLU A 223 23.07 33.50 -8.09
C GLU A 223 23.14 32.45 -6.97
N SER A 224 24.16 31.58 -6.99
CA SER A 224 24.29 30.46 -6.05
C SER A 224 24.74 30.84 -4.63
N THR A 225 25.03 32.10 -4.34
CA THR A 225 25.58 32.54 -3.03
C THR A 225 24.72 32.08 -1.84
N ALA A 226 23.39 32.24 -1.92
CA ALA A 226 22.51 31.83 -0.82
C ALA A 226 22.46 30.29 -0.63
N LEU A 227 22.62 29.54 -1.71
CA LEU A 227 22.73 28.08 -1.66
C LEU A 227 24.06 27.68 -1.03
N GLU A 228 25.16 28.30 -1.43
CA GLU A 228 26.50 28.06 -0.87
C GLU A 228 26.52 28.33 0.64
N GLU A 229 26.01 29.48 1.08
CA GLU A 229 25.88 29.82 2.49
C GLU A 229 25.01 28.82 3.27
N TRP A 230 23.92 28.33 2.66
CA TRP A 230 23.09 27.31 3.31
C TRP A 230 23.84 25.99 3.47
N LEU A 231 24.57 25.55 2.43
CA LEU A 231 25.38 24.33 2.44
C LEU A 231 26.50 24.37 3.49
N GLU A 232 27.13 25.54 3.67
CA GLU A 232 28.15 25.74 4.71
C GLU A 232 27.59 25.62 6.14
N ASN A 233 26.29 25.87 6.32
CA ASN A 233 25.61 25.83 7.62
C ASN A 233 24.87 24.51 7.89
N VAL A 234 24.87 23.55 6.95
CA VAL A 234 24.29 22.22 7.17
C VAL A 234 25.07 21.50 8.29
N PRO A 235 24.40 20.98 9.33
CA PRO A 235 25.08 20.26 10.40
C PRO A 235 25.92 19.09 9.87
N LEU A 236 27.16 18.97 10.36
CA LEU A 236 28.04 17.86 9.99
C LEU A 236 27.39 16.52 10.36
N GLY A 237 27.27 15.64 9.36
CA GLY A 237 26.68 14.31 9.51
C GLY A 237 25.19 14.23 9.22
N ASP A 238 24.50 15.36 8.97
CA ASP A 238 23.13 15.31 8.45
C ASP A 238 23.10 14.74 7.03
N VAL A 239 22.02 14.03 6.71
CA VAL A 239 21.70 13.58 5.35
C VAL A 239 21.01 14.71 4.61
N MET A 240 21.52 15.07 3.43
CA MET A 240 20.90 16.04 2.56
C MET A 240 20.03 15.33 1.50
N ALA A 241 18.77 15.72 1.40
CA ALA A 241 17.87 15.31 0.33
C ALA A 241 17.59 16.51 -0.59
N VAL A 242 17.77 16.33 -1.89
CA VAL A 242 17.57 17.39 -2.89
C VAL A 242 16.57 16.92 -3.94
N VAL A 243 15.59 17.76 -4.27
CA VAL A 243 14.65 17.55 -5.37
C VAL A 243 14.63 18.78 -6.26
N SER A 244 14.86 18.59 -7.56
CA SER A 244 14.76 19.65 -8.55
C SER A 244 13.33 19.77 -9.07
N PHE A 245 12.99 20.96 -9.57
CA PHE A 245 11.74 21.20 -10.27
C PHE A 245 11.93 22.16 -11.44
N ASP A 246 11.26 21.86 -12.55
CA ASP A 246 11.38 22.58 -13.82
C ASP A 246 12.86 22.62 -14.25
N GLU A 247 13.44 23.78 -14.55
CA GLU A 247 14.87 23.92 -14.77
C GLU A 247 15.66 24.06 -13.46
N ALA A 248 16.55 23.09 -13.22
CA ALA A 248 17.38 23.05 -12.02
C ALA A 248 18.55 24.04 -12.03
N SER A 249 19.04 24.46 -13.20
CA SER A 249 20.14 25.42 -13.39
C SER A 249 20.17 25.88 -14.85
N ASN A 250 20.73 27.07 -15.12
CA ASN A 250 20.94 27.60 -16.47
C ASN A 250 22.43 27.68 -16.90
N MET A 251 23.35 27.19 -16.06
CA MET A 251 24.81 27.24 -16.31
C MET A 251 25.34 26.02 -17.06
#